data_AF-A0A077XQX0-F1
#
_entry.id   AF-A0A077XQX0-F1
#
_cell.length_a   1.000
_cell.length_b   1.000
_cell.length_c   1.000
_cell.angle_alpha   90.00
_cell.angle_beta   90.00
_cell.angle_gamma   90.00
#
_symmetry.space_group_name_H-M   'P 1'
#
loop_
_entity.id
_entity.type
_entity.pdbx_description
1 polymer ?
#
loop_
_entity_poly.entity_id
_entity_poly.type
_entity_poly.pdbx_seq_one_letter_code
_entity_poly.pdbx_strand_id
1 'polypeptide(L)'
;MSLFLNITVLNAAAWGIGSGNMYQDILVVVLIVVMLALLATALIVNKAMRSILRITMPEVLKEEQVTKVKRKESRKASWNKLLGLRPISEEKDFIIDHEYDGISELDNPVPIWFNALFYSTMTFAVVYILIYHVFGWGLNQNQEYVQEMEKAEIAKQEYLAQAANLIDESSVLFDETKVAAGHAVFQANCVACHGGAGEGGIGPNLTDKFWLHGGEIKDIFKTVKYGVPDKGMVPWEQTLTPGQIAEVSSYIISLRDTKPANPKEPQGIEVAYQAADAKAAATDSTKVQ
;
A
#
# COMPACT_ATOMS: atom_id res chain seq x y z
N MET A 1 -13.61 -28.19 -0.72
CA MET A 1 -14.54 -27.57 -1.69
C MET A 1 -14.76 -26.15 -1.23
N SER A 2 -14.05 -25.21 -1.87
CA SER A 2 -14.25 -23.74 -1.92
C SER A 2 -12.95 -23.16 -2.46
N LEU A 3 -12.64 -23.56 -3.70
CA LEU A 3 -11.82 -22.76 -4.59
C LEU A 3 -12.61 -21.48 -4.92
N PHE A 4 -11.89 -20.44 -5.35
CA PHE A 4 -12.36 -19.18 -5.91
C PHE A 4 -12.64 -18.06 -4.91
N LEU A 5 -11.59 -17.27 -4.63
CA LEU A 5 -11.61 -15.80 -4.61
C LEU A 5 -10.17 -15.25 -4.64
N ASN A 6 -9.38 -15.70 -5.62
CA ASN A 6 -8.22 -14.94 -6.10
C ASN A 6 -8.72 -14.02 -7.22
N ILE A 7 -9.35 -12.91 -6.84
CA ILE A 7 -9.56 -11.80 -7.78
C ILE A 7 -8.21 -11.08 -7.83
N THR A 8 -7.37 -11.49 -8.77
CA THR A 8 -6.30 -10.64 -9.25
C THR A 8 -6.96 -9.35 -9.73
N VAL A 9 -6.71 -8.26 -9.02
CA VAL A 9 -7.03 -6.92 -9.48
C VAL A 9 -6.24 -6.72 -10.77
N LEU A 10 -6.90 -6.96 -11.90
CA LEU A 10 -6.38 -6.59 -13.20
C LEU A 10 -6.10 -5.09 -13.11
N ASN A 11 -4.82 -4.76 -13.16
CA ASN A 11 -4.29 -3.42 -13.28
C ASN A 11 -5.19 -2.64 -14.26
N ALA A 12 -5.91 -1.64 -13.78
CA ALA A 12 -6.65 -0.69 -14.59
C ALA A 12 -5.67 0.28 -15.30
N ALA A 13 -4.60 -0.28 -15.87
CA ALA A 13 -3.56 0.46 -16.53
C ALA A 13 -4.01 0.78 -17.96
N ALA A 14 -4.33 2.06 -18.14
CA ALA A 14 -4.15 2.82 -19.37
C ALA A 14 -5.03 2.46 -20.59
N TRP A 15 -6.33 2.25 -20.40
CA TRP A 15 -7.29 2.47 -21.50
C TRP A 15 -7.52 3.98 -21.67
N GLY A 16 -6.49 4.70 -22.09
CA GLY A 16 -6.49 6.15 -22.23
C GLY A 16 -5.59 6.56 -23.39
N ILE A 17 -5.97 7.63 -24.07
CA ILE A 17 -5.18 8.22 -25.14
C ILE A 17 -3.90 8.81 -24.52
N GLY A 18 -2.71 8.41 -25.01
CA GLY A 18 -1.42 8.85 -24.48
C GLY A 18 -0.70 7.80 -23.64
N SER A 19 -0.96 6.52 -23.89
CA SER A 19 -0.36 5.38 -23.17
C SER A 19 1.12 5.13 -23.52
N GLY A 20 1.67 5.88 -24.48
CA GLY A 20 3.04 5.68 -25.01
C GLY A 20 3.14 4.51 -26.00
N ASN A 21 2.06 3.74 -26.18
CA ASN A 21 1.96 2.67 -27.16
C ASN A 21 1.04 3.10 -28.32
N MET A 22 1.67 3.41 -29.46
CA MET A 22 0.99 3.92 -30.66
C MET A 22 -0.15 3.00 -31.15
N TYR A 23 0.00 1.67 -31.05
CA TYR A 23 -1.04 0.73 -31.49
C TYR A 23 -2.27 0.77 -30.59
N GLN A 24 -2.05 0.91 -29.28
CA GLN A 24 -3.13 1.00 -28.29
C GLN A 24 -3.90 2.32 -28.42
N ASP A 25 -3.18 3.43 -28.61
CA ASP A 25 -3.79 4.75 -28.80
C ASP A 25 -4.63 4.80 -30.11
N ILE A 26 -4.11 4.22 -31.20
CA ILE A 26 -4.86 4.11 -32.47
C ILE A 26 -6.13 3.25 -32.30
N LEU A 27 -6.03 2.12 -31.61
CA LEU A 27 -7.18 1.24 -31.39
C LEU A 27 -8.29 1.94 -30.59
N VAL A 28 -7.94 2.67 -29.53
CA VAL A 28 -8.90 3.43 -28.71
C VAL A 28 -9.60 4.52 -29.54
N VAL A 29 -8.86 5.26 -30.37
CA VAL A 29 -9.43 6.29 -31.24
C VAL A 29 -10.40 5.70 -32.26
N VAL A 30 -10.03 4.57 -32.89
CA VAL A 30 -10.90 3.88 -33.85
C VAL A 30 -12.20 3.41 -33.19
N LEU A 31 -12.12 2.84 -31.98
CA LEU A 31 -13.32 2.41 -31.24
C LEU A 31 -14.25 3.58 -30.89
N ILE A 32 -13.70 4.73 -30.47
CA ILE A 32 -14.50 5.93 -30.18
C ILE A 32 -15.18 6.43 -31.46
N VAL A 33 -14.47 6.50 -32.59
CA VAL A 33 -15.05 6.94 -33.87
C VAL A 33 -16.17 6.00 -34.32
N VAL A 34 -15.96 4.68 -34.20
CA VAL A 34 -17.00 3.68 -34.52
C VAL A 34 -18.20 3.82 -33.58
N MET A 35 -17.99 4.03 -32.29
CA MET A 35 -19.08 4.22 -31.32
C MET A 35 -19.89 5.49 -31.61
N LEU A 36 -19.21 6.60 -31.93
CA LEU A 36 -19.87 7.85 -32.32
C LEU A 36 -20.64 7.70 -33.63
N ALA A 37 -20.08 6.96 -34.61
CA ALA A 37 -20.76 6.66 -35.86
C ALA A 37 -22.03 5.80 -35.62
N LEU A 38 -21.96 4.77 -34.77
CA LEU A 38 -23.11 3.94 -34.40
C LEU A 38 -24.17 4.73 -33.62
N LEU A 39 -23.76 5.66 -32.75
CA LEU A 39 -24.69 6.53 -32.03
C LEU A 39 -25.37 7.51 -33.00
N ALA A 40 -24.61 8.11 -33.92
CA ALA A 40 -25.16 9.01 -34.94
C ALA A 40 -26.16 8.28 -35.85
N THR A 41 -25.83 7.06 -36.32
CA THR A 41 -26.77 6.27 -37.13
C THR A 41 -28.01 5.88 -36.33
N ALA A 42 -27.87 5.46 -35.07
CA ALA A 42 -29.01 5.17 -34.20
C ALA A 42 -29.92 6.40 -33.98
N LEU A 43 -29.35 7.60 -33.79
CA LEU A 43 -30.11 8.84 -33.67
C LEU A 43 -30.83 9.22 -34.97
N ILE A 44 -30.17 9.06 -36.12
CA ILE A 44 -30.77 9.30 -37.44
C ILE A 44 -31.92 8.32 -37.68
N VAL A 45 -31.73 7.03 -37.38
CA VAL A 45 -32.78 6.00 -37.49
C VAL A 45 -33.94 6.30 -36.56
N ASN A 46 -33.69 6.69 -35.31
CA ASN A 46 -34.75 7.07 -34.36
C ASN A 46 -35.52 8.32 -34.84
N LYS A 47 -34.82 9.32 -35.37
CA LYS A 47 -35.44 10.52 -35.97
C LYS A 47 -36.28 10.16 -37.19
N ALA A 48 -35.78 9.28 -38.07
CA ALA A 48 -36.50 8.78 -39.23
C ALA A 48 -37.74 7.97 -38.83
N MET A 49 -37.61 7.06 -37.86
CA MET A 49 -38.71 6.26 -37.32
C MET A 49 -39.81 7.15 -36.75
N ARG A 50 -39.45 8.17 -35.95
CA ARG A 50 -40.42 9.15 -35.42
C ARG A 50 -41.08 9.99 -36.52
N SER A 51 -40.35 10.33 -37.58
CA SER A 51 -40.90 11.06 -38.73
C SER A 51 -41.91 10.21 -39.50
N ILE A 52 -41.62 8.92 -39.69
CA ILE A 52 -42.53 7.97 -40.34
C ILE A 52 -43.80 7.79 -39.49
N LEU A 53 -43.64 7.51 -38.18
CA LEU A 53 -44.76 7.36 -37.25
C LEU A 53 -45.68 8.59 -37.21
N ARG A 54 -45.14 9.79 -37.47
CA ARG A 54 -45.93 11.03 -37.52
C ARG A 54 -46.87 11.10 -38.73
N ILE A 55 -46.51 10.45 -39.83
CA ILE A 55 -47.29 10.46 -41.07
C ILE A 55 -48.21 9.22 -41.12
N THR A 56 -47.71 8.06 -40.71
CA THR A 56 -48.45 6.79 -40.83
C THR A 56 -49.46 6.56 -39.72
N MET A 57 -49.15 6.98 -38.48
CA MET A 57 -49.99 6.73 -37.31
C MET A 57 -49.91 7.90 -36.31
N PRO A 58 -50.46 9.09 -36.65
CA PRO A 58 -50.38 10.27 -35.79
C PRO A 58 -51.11 10.08 -34.45
N GLU A 59 -52.08 9.16 -34.37
CA GLU A 59 -52.81 8.86 -33.13
C GLU A 59 -51.92 8.17 -32.09
N VAL A 60 -51.03 7.28 -32.52
CA VAL A 60 -50.07 6.60 -31.62
C VAL A 60 -49.12 7.60 -30.97
N LEU A 61 -48.67 8.62 -31.72
CA LEU A 61 -47.86 9.70 -31.15
C LEU A 61 -48.64 10.58 -30.18
N LYS A 62 -49.91 10.85 -30.43
CA LYS A 62 -50.78 11.60 -29.51
C LYS A 62 -51.00 10.79 -28.22
N GLU A 63 -51.22 9.48 -28.33
CA GLU A 63 -51.34 8.58 -27.19
C GLU A 63 -50.04 8.51 -26.39
N GLU A 64 -48.88 8.45 -27.05
CA GLU A 64 -47.56 8.55 -26.42
C GLU A 64 -47.37 9.90 -25.68
N GLN A 65 -47.90 10.99 -26.24
CA GLN A 65 -47.86 12.31 -25.57
C GLN A 65 -48.78 12.37 -24.35
N VAL A 66 -50.01 11.89 -24.46
CA VAL A 66 -50.96 11.86 -23.33
C VAL A 66 -50.44 10.97 -22.21
N THR A 67 -49.87 9.80 -22.54
CA THR A 67 -49.23 8.90 -21.55
C THR A 67 -48.02 9.55 -20.89
N LYS A 68 -47.18 10.28 -21.64
CA LYS A 68 -46.06 11.07 -21.07
C LYS A 68 -46.53 12.18 -20.13
N VAL A 69 -47.60 12.90 -20.48
CA VAL A 69 -48.19 13.95 -19.62
C VAL A 69 -48.75 13.33 -18.34
N LYS A 70 -49.56 12.27 -18.45
CA LYS A 70 -50.08 11.53 -17.29
C LYS A 70 -48.97 10.99 -16.39
N ARG A 71 -47.89 10.46 -16.97
CA ARG A 71 -46.72 9.98 -16.22
C ARG A 71 -45.99 11.13 -15.52
N LYS A 72 -45.87 12.30 -16.16
CA LYS A 72 -45.24 13.49 -15.57
C LYS A 72 -46.08 14.03 -14.41
N GLU A 73 -47.39 14.09 -14.56
CA GLU A 73 -48.32 14.49 -13.50
C GLU A 73 -48.33 13.50 -12.34
N SER A 74 -48.40 12.20 -12.62
CA SER A 74 -48.28 11.16 -11.59
C SER A 74 -46.96 11.25 -10.82
N ARG A 75 -45.83 11.46 -11.52
CA ARG A 75 -44.54 11.69 -10.88
C ARG A 75 -44.58 12.94 -10.00
N LYS A 76 -45.08 14.08 -10.52
CA LYS A 76 -45.19 15.33 -9.76
C LYS A 76 -46.07 15.15 -8.52
N ALA A 77 -47.18 14.43 -8.62
CA ALA A 77 -48.05 14.12 -7.48
C ALA A 77 -47.34 13.28 -6.42
N SER A 78 -46.59 12.25 -6.83
CA SER A 78 -45.75 11.46 -5.90
C SER A 78 -44.67 12.32 -5.23
N TRP A 79 -44.01 13.21 -5.96
CA TRP A 79 -43.01 14.13 -5.42
C TRP A 79 -43.62 15.14 -4.45
N ASN A 80 -44.78 15.71 -4.79
CA ASN A 80 -45.52 16.62 -3.93
C ASN A 80 -45.96 15.92 -2.64
N LYS A 81 -46.41 14.67 -2.71
CA LYS A 81 -46.77 13.86 -1.53
C LYS A 81 -45.56 13.56 -0.65
N LEU A 82 -44.42 13.20 -1.25
CA LEU A 82 -43.18 12.94 -0.52
C LEU A 82 -42.70 14.19 0.21
N LEU A 83 -42.67 15.33 -0.49
CA LEU A 83 -42.19 16.62 0.01
C LEU A 83 -43.24 17.37 0.86
N GLY A 84 -44.48 16.91 0.92
CA GLY A 84 -45.58 17.59 1.62
C GLY A 84 -46.01 18.91 0.96
N LEU A 85 -45.70 19.13 -0.33
CA LEU A 85 -45.95 20.39 -1.02
C LEU A 85 -47.40 20.47 -1.51
N ARG A 86 -48.13 21.49 -1.03
CA ARG A 86 -49.46 21.89 -1.52
C ARG A 86 -49.35 22.97 -2.61
N PRO A 87 -50.33 23.09 -3.52
CA PRO A 87 -50.32 24.11 -4.56
C PRO A 87 -50.50 25.53 -3.99
N ILE A 88 -49.80 26.50 -4.57
CA ILE A 88 -49.82 27.92 -4.16
C ILE A 88 -51.23 28.54 -4.25
N SER A 89 -52.09 28.02 -5.15
CA SER A 89 -53.46 28.51 -5.31
C SER A 89 -54.35 28.33 -4.08
N GLU A 90 -54.01 27.38 -3.21
CA GLU A 90 -54.78 27.04 -2.00
C GLU A 90 -54.11 27.60 -0.73
N GLU A 91 -53.07 28.43 -0.86
CA GLU A 91 -52.30 28.94 0.28
C GLU A 91 -53.19 29.68 1.29
N LYS A 92 -54.15 30.47 0.79
CA LYS A 92 -55.10 31.24 1.62
C LYS A 92 -55.98 30.37 2.51
N ASP A 93 -56.19 29.11 2.15
CA ASP A 93 -57.08 28.19 2.88
C ASP A 93 -56.39 27.53 4.09
N PHE A 94 -55.06 27.69 4.22
CA PHE A 94 -54.26 27.08 5.29
C PHE A 94 -53.45 28.10 6.10
N ILE A 95 -53.79 29.40 5.98
CA ILE A 95 -53.18 30.44 6.82
C ILE A 95 -53.77 30.33 8.22
N ILE A 96 -52.91 30.30 9.23
CA ILE A 96 -53.31 30.34 10.64
C ILE A 96 -53.89 31.73 10.95
N ASP A 97 -55.01 31.80 11.67
CA ASP A 97 -55.80 33.03 11.90
C ASP A 97 -55.07 34.22 12.58
N HIS A 98 -53.81 34.04 13.00
CA HIS A 98 -53.04 35.07 13.70
C HIS A 98 -51.86 35.54 12.86
N GLU A 99 -51.77 36.85 12.69
CA GLU A 99 -50.66 37.52 12.02
C GLU A 99 -49.77 38.19 13.06
N TYR A 100 -48.48 37.94 12.99
CA TYR A 100 -47.47 38.55 13.85
C TYR A 100 -46.55 39.40 13.00
N ASP A 101 -46.56 40.71 13.20
CA ASP A 101 -45.65 41.65 12.51
C ASP A 101 -45.67 41.53 10.98
N GLY A 102 -46.85 41.37 10.39
CA GLY A 102 -46.99 41.23 8.94
C GLY A 102 -46.67 39.83 8.39
N ILE A 103 -46.36 38.86 9.26
CA ILE A 103 -46.04 37.47 8.89
C ILE A 103 -47.16 36.56 9.40
N SER A 104 -47.72 35.78 8.49
CA SER A 104 -48.67 34.72 8.78
C SER A 104 -48.04 33.35 8.56
N GLU A 105 -48.41 32.38 9.38
CA GLU A 105 -47.90 31.02 9.32
C GLU A 105 -48.83 30.10 8.54
N LEU A 106 -48.26 29.14 7.82
CA LEU A 106 -49.00 28.17 7.03
C LEU A 106 -49.12 26.84 7.79
N ASP A 107 -50.33 26.30 7.91
CA ASP A 107 -50.61 24.99 8.50
C ASP A 107 -50.28 23.84 7.53
N ASN A 108 -48.99 23.71 7.21
CA ASN A 108 -48.49 22.66 6.32
C ASN A 108 -48.12 21.40 7.12
N PRO A 109 -48.51 20.20 6.65
CA PRO A 109 -48.09 18.97 7.30
C PRO A 109 -46.58 18.77 7.12
N VAL A 110 -45.93 18.22 8.13
CA VAL A 110 -44.52 17.83 8.07
C VAL A 110 -44.28 16.84 6.91
N PRO A 111 -43.22 17.05 6.09
CA PRO A 111 -42.92 16.16 4.99
C PRO A 111 -42.72 14.70 5.45
N ILE A 112 -43.26 13.74 4.69
CA ILE A 112 -43.20 12.32 5.05
C ILE A 112 -41.76 11.83 5.17
N TRP A 113 -40.88 12.29 4.28
CA TRP A 113 -39.45 11.93 4.33
C TRP A 113 -38.77 12.44 5.61
N PHE A 114 -39.20 13.60 6.12
CA PHE A 114 -38.66 14.19 7.33
C PHE A 114 -39.07 13.36 8.57
N ASN A 115 -40.35 12.99 8.65
CA ASN A 115 -40.82 12.07 9.70
C ASN A 115 -40.12 10.71 9.62
N ALA A 116 -39.93 10.16 8.42
CA ALA A 116 -39.22 8.90 8.24
C ALA A 116 -37.76 8.99 8.72
N LEU A 117 -37.08 10.10 8.42
CA LEU A 117 -35.74 10.37 8.93
C LEU A 117 -35.73 10.53 10.45
N PHE A 118 -36.69 11.26 11.01
CA PHE A 118 -36.80 11.46 12.45
C PHE A 118 -36.99 10.13 13.21
N TYR A 119 -37.89 9.27 12.74
CA TYR A 119 -38.09 7.95 13.38
C TYR A 119 -36.94 6.97 13.11
N SER A 120 -36.24 7.10 11.98
CA SER A 120 -35.08 6.24 11.70
C SER A 120 -33.90 6.59 12.59
N THR A 121 -33.64 7.86 12.90
CA THR A 121 -32.59 8.25 13.86
C THR A 121 -32.92 7.79 15.27
N MET A 122 -34.19 7.85 15.69
CA MET A 122 -34.62 7.28 16.97
C MET A 122 -34.38 5.76 17.03
N THR A 123 -34.74 5.04 15.96
CA THR A 123 -34.52 3.59 15.88
C THR A 123 -33.03 3.25 15.92
N PHE A 124 -32.21 4.00 15.16
CA PHE A 124 -30.76 3.85 15.15
C PHE A 124 -30.16 4.07 16.54
N ALA A 125 -30.59 5.11 17.26
CA ALA A 125 -30.11 5.40 18.61
C ALA A 125 -30.40 4.25 19.58
N VAL A 126 -31.61 3.68 19.53
CA VAL A 126 -31.97 2.51 20.37
C VAL A 126 -31.08 1.31 20.03
N VAL A 127 -30.92 0.99 18.75
CA VAL A 127 -30.06 -0.12 18.30
C VAL A 127 -28.60 0.10 18.70
N TYR A 128 -28.08 1.33 18.57
CA TYR A 128 -26.72 1.68 18.95
C TYR A 128 -26.47 1.45 20.44
N ILE A 129 -27.37 1.94 21.30
CA ILE A 129 -27.27 1.73 22.76
C ILE A 129 -27.29 0.24 23.09
N LEU A 130 -28.19 -0.53 22.46
CA LEU A 130 -28.27 -1.97 22.67
C LEU A 130 -26.97 -2.68 22.29
N ILE A 131 -26.36 -2.34 21.15
CA ILE A 131 -25.12 -2.98 20.66
C ILE A 131 -23.91 -2.63 21.53
N TYR A 132 -23.69 -1.34 21.82
CA TYR A 132 -22.46 -0.86 22.45
C TYR A 132 -22.51 -0.81 23.97
N HIS A 133 -23.68 -0.56 24.57
CA HIS A 133 -23.81 -0.37 26.02
C HIS A 133 -24.54 -1.50 26.75
N VAL A 134 -25.47 -2.21 26.10
CA VAL A 134 -26.25 -3.28 26.76
C VAL A 134 -25.67 -4.67 26.49
N PHE A 135 -25.54 -5.06 25.22
CA PHE A 135 -25.07 -6.39 24.84
C PHE A 135 -23.55 -6.49 24.72
N GLY A 136 -22.85 -5.37 24.52
CA GLY A 136 -21.39 -5.34 24.36
C GLY A 136 -20.91 -6.07 23.11
N TRP A 137 -21.73 -6.13 22.05
CA TRP A 137 -21.33 -6.70 20.75
C TRP A 137 -20.40 -5.78 19.97
N GLY A 138 -20.53 -4.46 20.18
CA GLY A 138 -19.63 -3.47 19.61
C GLY A 138 -18.37 -3.30 20.46
N LEU A 139 -17.23 -3.12 19.79
CA LEU A 139 -15.97 -2.75 20.46
C LEU A 139 -16.11 -1.34 21.04
N ASN A 140 -15.64 -1.15 22.27
CA ASN A 140 -15.50 0.19 22.83
C ASN A 140 -14.21 0.87 22.32
N GLN A 141 -14.12 2.19 22.47
CA GLN A 141 -12.98 2.98 21.97
C GLN A 141 -11.62 2.47 22.48
N ASN A 142 -11.55 1.99 23.72
CA ASN A 142 -10.30 1.47 24.29
C ASN A 142 -9.91 0.12 23.67
N GLN A 143 -10.87 -0.76 23.42
CA GLN A 143 -10.65 -2.05 22.76
C GLN A 143 -10.24 -1.86 21.31
N GLU A 144 -10.90 -0.94 20.58
CA GLU A 144 -10.52 -0.58 19.22
C GLU A 144 -9.09 -0.03 19.18
N TYR A 145 -8.73 0.87 20.10
CA TYR A 145 -7.37 1.38 20.22
C TYR A 145 -6.34 0.26 20.42
N VAL A 146 -6.59 -0.66 21.36
CA VAL A 146 -5.68 -1.79 21.61
C VAL A 146 -5.52 -2.67 20.36
N GLN A 147 -6.63 -2.96 19.67
CA GLN A 147 -6.62 -3.75 18.44
C GLN A 147 -5.83 -3.06 17.31
N GLU A 148 -5.99 -1.75 17.14
CA GLU A 148 -5.26 -1.00 16.13
C GLU A 148 -3.76 -0.89 16.48
N MET A 149 -3.42 -0.76 17.76
CA MET A 149 -2.02 -0.80 18.20
C MET A 149 -1.37 -2.16 17.97
N GLU A 150 -2.10 -3.26 18.18
CA GLU A 150 -1.60 -4.61 17.90
C GLU A 150 -1.35 -4.80 16.39
N LYS A 151 -2.31 -4.38 15.54
CA LYS A 151 -2.13 -4.39 14.08
C LYS A 151 -0.94 -3.53 13.65
N ALA A 152 -0.79 -2.34 14.25
CA ALA A 152 0.32 -1.44 13.95
C ALA A 152 1.67 -2.04 14.36
N GLU A 153 1.74 -2.74 15.49
CA GLU A 153 2.97 -3.42 15.91
C GLU A 153 3.30 -4.57 14.96
N ILE A 154 2.33 -5.37 14.52
CA ILE A 154 2.55 -6.42 13.51
C ILE A 154 3.10 -5.81 12.21
N ALA A 155 2.44 -4.77 11.70
CA ALA A 155 2.89 -4.08 10.47
C ALA A 155 4.29 -3.47 10.64
N LYS A 156 4.60 -2.91 11.82
CA LYS A 156 5.92 -2.38 12.15
C LYS A 156 6.96 -3.50 12.20
N GLN A 157 6.65 -4.64 12.81
CA GLN A 157 7.55 -5.78 12.87
C GLN A 157 7.82 -6.35 11.47
N GLU A 158 6.79 -6.45 10.62
CA GLU A 158 6.95 -6.83 9.21
C GLU A 158 7.83 -5.83 8.44
N TYR A 159 7.63 -4.52 8.67
CA TYR A 159 8.49 -3.49 8.10
C TYR A 159 9.94 -3.59 8.58
N LEU A 160 10.17 -3.81 9.89
CA LEU A 160 11.51 -3.96 10.45
C LEU A 160 12.21 -5.23 9.97
N ALA A 161 11.47 -6.33 9.82
CA ALA A 161 11.99 -7.56 9.22
C ALA A 161 12.42 -7.33 7.76
N GLN A 162 11.69 -6.50 7.02
CA GLN A 162 12.11 -6.05 5.68
C GLN A 162 13.27 -5.03 5.76
N ALA A 163 13.34 -4.21 6.80
CA ALA A 163 14.42 -3.25 7.02
C ALA A 163 15.75 -3.91 7.37
N ALA A 164 15.77 -5.14 7.90
CA ALA A 164 16.99 -5.93 7.99
C ALA A 164 17.62 -6.17 6.59
N ASN A 165 16.82 -6.11 5.52
CA ASN A 165 17.28 -6.12 4.13
C ASN A 165 17.61 -4.71 3.57
N LEU A 166 17.52 -3.64 4.37
CA LEU A 166 17.83 -2.26 3.95
C LEU A 166 19.21 -1.77 4.44
N ILE A 167 20.03 -2.63 5.04
CA ILE A 167 21.39 -2.25 5.41
C ILE A 167 22.20 -2.00 4.13
N ASP A 168 22.87 -0.86 4.06
CA ASP A 168 23.71 -0.44 2.94
C ASP A 168 25.12 -0.06 3.42
N GLU A 169 26.02 0.25 2.48
CA GLU A 169 27.42 0.60 2.77
C GLU A 169 27.54 1.83 3.69
N SER A 170 26.51 2.68 3.74
CA SER A 170 26.52 3.92 4.52
C SER A 170 26.07 3.73 5.96
N SER A 171 25.20 2.74 6.20
CA SER A 171 24.54 2.45 7.48
C SER A 171 25.16 1.29 8.25
N VAL A 172 26.02 0.48 7.62
CA VAL A 172 26.72 -0.62 8.30
C VAL A 172 27.68 -0.10 9.36
N LEU A 173 27.61 -0.69 10.55
CA LEU A 173 28.50 -0.46 11.69
C LEU A 173 28.96 -1.81 12.25
N PHE A 174 30.12 -1.81 12.89
CA PHE A 174 30.60 -2.99 13.62
C PHE A 174 29.69 -3.24 14.83
N ASP A 175 29.22 -4.48 14.96
CA ASP A 175 28.38 -4.93 16.07
C ASP A 175 28.91 -6.27 16.59
N GLU A 176 29.48 -6.25 17.80
CA GLU A 176 30.05 -7.43 18.46
C GLU A 176 29.01 -8.54 18.66
N THR A 177 27.73 -8.18 18.88
CA THR A 177 26.66 -9.16 19.10
C THR A 177 26.38 -10.00 17.85
N LYS A 178 26.77 -9.49 16.67
CA LYS A 178 26.57 -10.14 15.37
C LYS A 178 27.74 -11.02 14.94
N VAL A 179 28.87 -10.96 15.63
CA VAL A 179 30.10 -11.70 15.27
C VAL A 179 29.86 -13.22 15.23
N ALA A 180 29.07 -13.77 16.15
CA ALA A 180 28.76 -15.20 16.17
C ALA A 180 27.92 -15.64 14.96
N ALA A 181 26.92 -14.85 14.56
CA ALA A 181 26.13 -15.09 13.35
C ALA A 181 27.00 -14.93 12.08
N GLY A 182 27.84 -13.89 12.06
CA GLY A 182 28.81 -13.66 11.00
C GLY A 182 29.82 -14.79 10.83
N HIS A 183 30.27 -15.41 11.92
CA HIS A 183 31.13 -16.59 11.89
C HIS A 183 30.43 -17.75 11.17
N ALA A 184 29.15 -18.01 11.46
CA ALA A 184 28.39 -19.06 10.78
C ALA A 184 28.28 -18.81 9.26
N VAL A 185 28.00 -17.55 8.86
CA VAL A 185 27.98 -17.15 7.45
C VAL A 185 29.36 -17.32 6.80
N PHE A 186 30.43 -16.95 7.50
CA PHE A 186 31.82 -17.09 7.04
C PHE A 186 32.19 -18.57 6.82
N GLN A 187 31.88 -19.44 7.79
CA GLN A 187 32.14 -20.88 7.70
C GLN A 187 31.40 -21.52 6.51
N ALA A 188 30.17 -21.08 6.24
CA ALA A 188 29.37 -21.63 5.15
C ALA A 188 29.85 -21.17 3.76
N ASN A 189 30.36 -19.94 3.62
CA ASN A 189 30.54 -19.30 2.30
C ASN A 189 31.98 -18.86 1.98
N CYS A 190 32.78 -18.51 2.98
CA CYS A 190 34.04 -17.79 2.78
C CYS A 190 35.29 -18.66 3.04
N VAL A 191 35.17 -19.66 3.91
CA VAL A 191 36.30 -20.50 4.37
C VAL A 191 37.01 -21.24 3.25
N ALA A 192 36.29 -21.63 2.20
CA ALA A 192 36.88 -22.34 1.06
C ALA A 192 38.03 -21.54 0.38
N CYS A 193 37.96 -20.21 0.43
CA CYS A 193 38.99 -19.34 -0.16
C CYS A 193 39.87 -18.66 0.89
N HIS A 194 39.31 -18.26 2.03
CA HIS A 194 39.99 -17.46 3.05
C HIS A 194 40.49 -18.25 4.26
N GLY A 195 40.30 -19.57 4.30
CA GLY A 195 40.72 -20.39 5.43
C GLY A 195 39.75 -20.30 6.62
N GLY A 196 39.82 -21.30 7.51
CA GLY A 196 38.86 -21.46 8.61
C GLY A 196 38.94 -20.36 9.67
N ALA A 197 40.14 -19.83 9.88
CA ALA A 197 40.45 -18.73 10.78
C ALA A 197 40.67 -17.40 10.03
N GLY A 198 40.39 -17.33 8.72
CA GLY A 198 40.66 -16.15 7.90
C GLY A 198 42.14 -15.99 7.51
N GLU A 199 42.95 -17.03 7.71
CA GLU A 199 44.39 -17.05 7.46
C GLU A 199 44.79 -16.85 5.99
N GLY A 200 43.82 -16.95 5.08
CA GLY A 200 43.99 -16.84 3.64
C GLY A 200 44.12 -18.21 2.97
N GLY A 201 44.49 -18.19 1.69
CA GLY A 201 44.64 -19.39 0.86
C GLY A 201 44.57 -19.01 -0.60
N ILE A 202 43.44 -19.32 -1.24
CA ILE A 202 43.11 -18.75 -2.56
C ILE A 202 42.91 -17.24 -2.40
N GLY A 203 42.12 -16.84 -1.40
CA GLY A 203 41.89 -15.45 -1.01
C GLY A 203 43.04 -14.85 -0.19
N PRO A 204 43.01 -13.52 0.05
CA PRO A 204 43.95 -12.84 0.95
C PRO A 204 43.75 -13.24 2.41
N ASN A 205 44.78 -12.99 3.21
CA ASN A 205 44.72 -13.05 4.66
C ASN A 205 43.80 -11.94 5.19
N LEU A 206 42.84 -12.27 6.05
CA LEU A 206 41.89 -11.32 6.65
C LEU A 206 42.25 -10.98 8.12
N THR A 207 43.31 -11.60 8.65
CA THR A 207 43.74 -11.43 10.04
C THR A 207 44.76 -10.30 10.23
N ASP A 208 45.39 -9.84 9.15
CA ASP A 208 46.43 -8.81 9.19
C ASP A 208 45.88 -7.38 8.96
N LYS A 209 46.79 -6.40 8.93
CA LYS A 209 46.46 -4.98 8.73
C LYS A 209 46.52 -4.54 7.27
N PHE A 210 46.77 -5.45 6.33
CA PHE A 210 47.01 -5.14 4.93
C PHE A 210 45.76 -5.47 4.10
N TRP A 211 45.22 -4.47 3.42
CA TRP A 211 43.96 -4.61 2.68
C TRP A 211 44.14 -4.18 1.22
N LEU A 212 43.53 -4.94 0.31
CA LEU A 212 43.53 -4.64 -1.13
C LEU A 212 42.41 -3.67 -1.54
N HIS A 213 41.29 -3.69 -0.81
CA HIS A 213 40.05 -3.00 -1.19
C HIS A 213 39.49 -2.07 -0.10
N GLY A 214 40.36 -1.62 0.82
CA GLY A 214 39.95 -0.88 2.01
C GLY A 214 39.65 -1.82 3.18
N GLY A 215 39.97 -1.35 4.38
CA GLY A 215 39.95 -2.16 5.60
C GLY A 215 38.82 -1.80 6.54
N GLU A 216 38.04 -0.74 6.31
CA GLU A 216 36.95 -0.35 7.22
C GLU A 216 35.70 -1.21 7.03
N ILE A 217 34.76 -1.18 7.99
CA ILE A 217 33.52 -1.98 7.93
C ILE A 217 32.73 -1.74 6.63
N LYS A 218 32.71 -0.50 6.17
CA LYS A 218 32.02 -0.09 4.94
C LYS A 218 32.71 -0.66 3.69
N ASP A 219 34.05 -0.70 3.69
CA ASP A 219 34.85 -1.23 2.59
C ASP A 219 34.70 -2.75 2.49
N ILE A 220 34.75 -3.43 3.64
CA ILE A 220 34.55 -4.88 3.75
C ILE A 220 33.14 -5.23 3.29
N PHE A 221 32.10 -4.54 3.79
CA PHE A 221 30.72 -4.76 3.39
C PHE A 221 30.53 -4.59 1.89
N LYS A 222 31.10 -3.51 1.31
CA LYS A 222 31.04 -3.24 -0.13
C LYS A 222 31.73 -4.34 -0.95
N THR A 223 32.89 -4.80 -0.49
CA THR A 223 33.66 -5.88 -1.15
C THR A 223 32.92 -7.22 -1.09
N VAL A 224 32.28 -7.54 0.03
CA VAL A 224 31.47 -8.75 0.15
C VAL A 224 30.21 -8.65 -0.73
N LYS A 225 29.51 -7.52 -0.70
CA LYS A 225 28.27 -7.32 -1.45
C LYS A 225 28.47 -7.42 -2.96
N TYR A 226 29.38 -6.62 -3.50
CA TYR A 226 29.60 -6.55 -4.95
C TYR A 226 30.63 -7.56 -5.47
N GLY A 227 31.38 -8.20 -4.56
CA GLY A 227 32.48 -9.08 -4.93
C GLY A 227 33.63 -8.35 -5.62
N VAL A 228 34.59 -9.13 -6.10
CA VAL A 228 35.68 -8.67 -6.96
C VAL A 228 35.83 -9.70 -8.09
N PRO A 229 34.94 -9.67 -9.10
CA PRO A 229 34.89 -10.71 -10.14
C PRO A 229 36.23 -10.89 -10.88
N ASP A 230 36.95 -9.80 -11.15
CA ASP A 230 38.26 -9.81 -11.80
C ASP A 230 39.34 -10.56 -11.00
N LYS A 231 39.14 -10.74 -9.69
CA LYS A 231 40.02 -11.46 -8.78
C LYS A 231 39.42 -12.78 -8.26
N GLY A 232 38.27 -13.20 -8.82
CA GLY A 232 37.62 -14.47 -8.53
C GLY A 232 36.68 -14.48 -7.33
N MET A 233 36.44 -13.34 -6.65
CA MET A 233 35.45 -13.24 -5.59
C MET A 233 34.08 -12.91 -6.19
N VAL A 234 33.11 -13.81 -6.04
CA VAL A 234 31.74 -13.62 -6.55
C VAL A 234 30.98 -12.52 -5.78
N PRO A 235 30.04 -11.81 -6.41
CA PRO A 235 29.13 -10.90 -5.71
C PRO A 235 28.17 -11.69 -4.82
N TRP A 236 28.13 -11.38 -3.52
CA TRP A 236 27.27 -12.10 -2.58
C TRP A 236 25.87 -11.50 -2.44
N GLU A 237 25.59 -10.31 -3.00
CA GLU A 237 24.27 -9.66 -2.95
C GLU A 237 23.13 -10.47 -3.58
N GLN A 238 23.45 -11.47 -4.41
CA GLN A 238 22.47 -12.36 -5.03
C GLN A 238 22.10 -13.56 -4.16
N THR A 239 22.92 -13.88 -3.15
CA THR A 239 22.79 -15.10 -2.33
C THR A 239 22.60 -14.78 -0.85
N LEU A 240 23.20 -13.68 -0.37
CA LEU A 240 23.15 -13.23 1.01
C LEU A 240 22.30 -11.96 1.11
N THR A 241 21.49 -11.89 2.17
CA THR A 241 20.78 -10.66 2.54
C THR A 241 21.76 -9.58 3.01
N PRO A 242 21.43 -8.29 2.89
CA PRO A 242 22.28 -7.23 3.43
C PRO A 242 22.55 -7.35 4.94
N GLY A 243 21.61 -7.93 5.70
CA GLY A 243 21.82 -8.31 7.10
C GLY A 243 22.96 -9.31 7.29
N GLN A 244 22.96 -10.41 6.52
CA GLN A 244 24.01 -11.42 6.56
C GLN A 244 25.37 -10.88 6.10
N ILE A 245 25.37 -9.95 5.13
CA ILE A 245 26.59 -9.27 4.68
C ILE A 245 27.16 -8.38 5.81
N ALA A 246 26.31 -7.68 6.57
CA ALA A 246 26.74 -6.91 7.74
C ALA A 246 27.29 -7.79 8.86
N GLU A 247 26.66 -8.94 9.12
CA GLU A 247 27.09 -9.93 10.10
C GLU A 247 28.48 -10.48 9.77
N VAL A 248 28.68 -10.98 8.53
CA VAL A 248 29.99 -11.51 8.12
C VAL A 248 31.06 -10.42 8.08
N SER A 249 30.70 -9.19 7.71
CA SER A 249 31.64 -8.05 7.75
C SER A 249 32.09 -7.75 9.18
N SER A 250 31.18 -7.81 10.15
CA SER A 250 31.52 -7.64 11.58
C SER A 250 32.41 -8.76 12.09
N TYR A 251 32.18 -10.00 11.66
CA TYR A 251 33.06 -11.12 11.97
C TYR A 251 34.46 -10.93 11.39
N ILE A 252 34.59 -10.51 10.12
CA ILE A 252 35.88 -10.24 9.48
C ILE A 252 36.67 -9.17 10.25
N ILE A 253 36.00 -8.13 10.75
CA ILE A 253 36.65 -7.14 11.63
C ILE A 253 37.17 -7.77 12.91
N SER A 254 36.41 -8.68 13.52
CA SER A 254 36.83 -9.36 14.75
C SER A 254 38.06 -10.25 14.56
N LEU A 255 38.39 -10.65 13.32
CA LEU A 255 39.57 -11.44 13.00
C LEU A 255 40.87 -10.61 12.93
N ARG A 256 40.77 -9.28 12.90
CA ARG A 256 41.97 -8.41 12.82
C ARG A 256 42.90 -8.67 14.01
N ASP A 257 44.19 -8.60 13.74
CA ASP A 257 45.27 -8.84 14.71
C ASP A 257 45.28 -10.25 15.35
N THR A 258 44.47 -11.18 14.85
CA THR A 258 44.58 -12.59 15.23
C THR A 258 45.78 -13.23 14.54
N LYS A 259 46.39 -14.22 15.20
CA LYS A 259 47.61 -14.89 14.69
C LYS A 259 47.30 -16.37 14.42
N PRO A 260 46.77 -16.71 13.24
CA PRO A 260 46.55 -18.11 12.88
C PRO A 260 47.90 -18.83 12.71
N ALA A 261 47.88 -20.16 12.72
CA ALA A 261 49.10 -20.97 12.67
C ALA A 261 49.86 -20.86 11.33
N ASN A 262 49.14 -20.67 10.22
CA ASN A 262 49.69 -20.61 8.86
C ASN A 262 49.12 -19.41 8.07
N PRO A 263 49.41 -18.15 8.46
CA PRO A 263 48.93 -16.97 7.75
C PRO A 263 49.58 -16.86 6.37
N LYS A 264 48.79 -16.50 5.35
CA LYS A 264 49.31 -16.08 4.05
C LYS A 264 50.03 -14.73 4.17
N GLU A 265 51.05 -14.55 3.35
CA GLU A 265 51.84 -13.30 3.30
C GLU A 265 50.92 -12.07 3.10
N PRO A 266 51.20 -10.93 3.76
CA PRO A 266 50.36 -9.74 3.68
C PRO A 266 50.22 -9.19 2.27
N GLN A 267 49.02 -8.75 1.91
CA GLN A 267 48.72 -8.24 0.56
C GLN A 267 47.98 -6.90 0.62
N GLY A 268 48.50 -5.90 -0.11
CA GLY A 268 47.87 -4.60 -0.25
C GLY A 268 48.51 -3.52 0.61
N ILE A 269 47.69 -2.56 1.04
CA ILE A 269 48.14 -1.36 1.74
C ILE A 269 47.83 -1.53 3.22
N GLU A 270 48.77 -1.16 4.08
CA GLU A 270 48.54 -1.14 5.53
C GLU A 270 47.48 -0.08 5.87
N VAL A 271 46.40 -0.50 6.52
CA VAL A 271 45.35 0.39 7.02
C VAL A 271 45.60 0.65 8.50
N ALA A 272 45.78 1.92 8.86
CA ALA A 272 45.96 2.34 10.23
C ALA A 272 44.60 2.47 10.94
N TYR A 273 44.30 1.54 11.84
CA TYR A 273 43.10 1.61 12.68
C TYR A 273 43.36 2.47 13.92
N GLN A 274 42.44 3.37 14.25
CA GLN A 274 42.52 4.12 15.51
C GLN A 274 42.23 3.17 16.69
N ALA A 275 42.95 3.33 17.79
CA ALA A 275 42.96 2.40 18.94
C ALA A 275 41.63 2.28 19.73
N ALA A 276 40.52 2.83 19.25
CA ALA A 276 39.20 2.72 19.88
C ALA A 276 38.60 1.31 19.77
N ASP A 277 39.02 0.51 18.78
CA ASP A 277 38.43 -0.80 18.48
C ASP A 277 39.19 -1.98 19.14
N ALA A 278 40.30 -1.74 19.84
CA ALA A 278 41.18 -2.76 20.40
C ALA A 278 40.72 -3.34 21.77
N LYS A 279 39.57 -2.92 22.30
CA LYS A 279 39.17 -3.27 23.68
C LYS A 279 38.35 -4.56 23.82
N ALA A 280 37.94 -5.21 22.72
CA ALA A 280 37.10 -6.41 22.78
C ALA A 280 37.88 -7.74 22.81
N ALA A 281 39.15 -7.78 22.41
CA ALA A 281 39.92 -9.03 22.33
C ALA A 281 40.63 -9.46 23.64
N ALA A 282 40.47 -8.69 24.73
CA ALA A 282 41.19 -8.92 25.98
C ALA A 282 40.25 -9.14 27.18
N THR A 283 39.33 -10.10 27.08
CA THR A 283 38.71 -10.70 28.28
C THR A 283 39.04 -12.19 28.36
N ASP A 284 40.17 -12.40 29.03
CA ASP A 284 40.41 -13.42 30.07
C ASP A 284 40.28 -14.91 29.69
N SER A 285 41.40 -15.48 29.25
CA SER A 285 41.68 -16.90 29.32
C SER A 285 42.70 -17.21 30.42
N THR A 286 42.48 -16.81 31.69
CA THR A 286 43.26 -17.41 32.78
C THR A 286 42.56 -17.40 34.14
N LYS A 287 41.74 -18.43 34.44
CA LYS A 287 41.73 -19.04 35.78
C LYS A 287 41.56 -20.57 35.69
N VAL A 288 42.69 -21.25 35.86
CA VAL A 288 42.75 -22.60 36.44
C VAL A 288 43.20 -22.43 37.89
N GLN A 289 42.28 -22.61 38.82
CA GLN A 289 42.39 -23.37 40.08
C GLN A 289 41.05 -23.31 40.81
#